data_AF-A0AAE0ZLU6-F1
#
_entry.id   AF-A0AAE0ZLU6-F1
#
_cell.length_a   1.000
_cell.length_b   1.000
_cell.length_c   1.000
_cell.angle_alpha   90.00
_cell.angle_beta   90.00
_cell.angle_gamma   90.00
#
_symmetry.space_group_name_H-M   'P 1'
#
loop_
_entity.id
_entity.type
_entity.pdbx_description
1 polymer ?
#
loop_
_entity_poly.entity_id
_entity_poly.type
_entity_poly.pdbx_seq_one_letter_code
_entity_poly.pdbx_strand_id
1 'polypeptide(L)'
;MGPGAGRNGIAALLYTLVAVDLTPALTSNTTGTNLTVHWLVVNIFGSDFATGLELVPYSAPTPTNANESISLMFLLLAHSTPVDPRTLKLLCPEEPIMCQLRVSDLISVMGLEDVAGVNWVQVEEDGYSIKRQYTEMGKSEQEVCNGRDGYEQPCPAQQPSSAIGQFGLGYPYFIAQCTAVVLALYYFGAEL
;
A
#
# COMPACT_ATOMS: atom_id res chain seq x y z
N MET A 1 -13.42 -48.86 -16.67
CA MET A 1 -13.04 -47.52 -17.13
C MET A 1 -14.28 -46.87 -17.71
N GLY A 2 -14.97 -46.04 -16.92
CA GLY A 2 -16.12 -45.26 -17.39
C GLY A 2 -15.67 -43.81 -17.65
N PRO A 3 -16.18 -43.14 -18.70
CA PRO A 3 -15.93 -41.72 -18.91
C PRO A 3 -16.64 -40.93 -17.81
N GLY A 4 -15.88 -40.15 -17.05
CA GLY A 4 -16.39 -39.30 -15.98
C GLY A 4 -17.41 -38.30 -16.51
N ALA A 5 -18.60 -38.35 -15.92
CA ALA A 5 -19.72 -37.46 -16.16
C ALA A 5 -19.33 -35.99 -15.94
N GLY A 6 -19.97 -35.12 -16.72
CA GLY A 6 -19.63 -33.72 -16.91
C GLY A 6 -19.45 -32.90 -15.63
N ARG A 7 -18.36 -32.15 -15.60
CA ARG A 7 -18.32 -30.88 -14.88
C ARG A 7 -19.30 -29.95 -15.61
N ASN A 8 -20.50 -29.84 -15.06
CA ASN A 8 -21.39 -28.72 -15.34
C ASN A 8 -20.55 -27.45 -15.32
N GLY A 9 -20.59 -26.70 -16.43
CA GLY A 9 -19.76 -25.52 -16.67
C GLY A 9 -20.07 -24.43 -15.67
N ILE A 10 -19.49 -24.52 -14.48
CA ILE A 10 -19.36 -23.39 -13.58
C ILE A 10 -18.45 -22.43 -14.32
N ALA A 11 -19.04 -21.36 -14.89
CA ALA A 11 -18.28 -20.24 -15.40
C ALA A 11 -17.28 -19.85 -14.31
N ALA A 12 -16.00 -19.84 -14.65
CA ALA A 12 -14.99 -19.58 -13.65
C ALA A 12 -15.17 -18.17 -13.10
N LEU A 13 -15.22 -18.07 -11.77
CA LEU A 13 -15.43 -16.80 -11.09
C LEU A 13 -14.16 -15.95 -11.20
N LEU A 14 -14.32 -14.74 -11.71
CA LEU A 14 -13.26 -13.74 -11.82
C LEU A 14 -13.44 -12.68 -10.75
N TYR A 15 -12.32 -12.06 -10.37
CA TYR A 15 -12.31 -10.96 -9.44
C TYR A 15 -11.52 -9.77 -9.97
N THR A 16 -11.90 -8.59 -9.49
CA THR A 16 -11.19 -7.33 -9.67
C THR A 16 -10.87 -6.76 -8.30
N LEU A 17 -9.59 -6.47 -8.06
CA LEU A 17 -9.11 -5.74 -6.89
C LEU A 17 -8.88 -4.28 -7.27
N VAL A 18 -9.44 -3.36 -6.51
CA VAL A 18 -9.14 -1.92 -6.62
C VAL A 18 -8.77 -1.35 -5.27
N ALA A 19 -7.69 -0.56 -5.22
CA ALA A 19 -7.31 0.25 -4.07
C ALA A 19 -7.58 1.73 -4.39
N VAL A 20 -8.37 2.41 -3.55
CA VAL A 20 -8.75 3.82 -3.73
C VAL A 20 -8.51 4.64 -2.48
N ASP A 21 -8.13 5.89 -2.66
CA ASP A 21 -8.06 6.88 -1.59
C ASP A 21 -9.47 7.41 -1.26
N LEU A 22 -9.98 7.06 -0.08
CA LEU A 22 -11.27 7.52 0.43
C LEU A 22 -11.20 8.87 1.14
N THR A 23 -10.02 9.42 1.40
CA THR A 23 -9.84 10.66 2.16
C THR A 23 -10.69 11.80 1.61
N PRO A 24 -10.78 12.02 0.28
CA PRO A 24 -11.66 13.05 -0.28
C PRO A 24 -13.14 12.79 0.04
N ALA A 25 -13.61 11.55 0.01
CA ALA A 25 -15.00 11.22 0.33
C ALA A 25 -15.33 11.33 1.83
N LEU A 26 -14.35 11.14 2.70
CA LEU A 26 -14.52 11.25 4.16
C LEU A 26 -14.46 12.70 4.66
N THR A 27 -13.74 13.56 3.94
CA THR A 27 -13.52 14.96 4.32
C THR A 27 -14.41 15.95 3.56
N SER A 28 -14.87 15.58 2.36
CA SER A 28 -15.82 16.40 1.60
C SER A 28 -17.26 16.08 1.97
N ASN A 29 -18.10 17.12 2.08
CA ASN A 29 -19.55 16.96 2.23
C ASN A 29 -20.25 16.65 0.89
N THR A 30 -19.49 16.29 -0.15
CA THR A 30 -20.00 16.07 -1.50
C THR A 30 -20.11 14.59 -1.81
N THR A 31 -21.29 14.16 -2.22
CA THR A 31 -21.51 12.81 -2.76
C THR A 31 -20.92 12.70 -4.16
N GLY A 32 -20.26 11.59 -4.47
CA GLY A 32 -19.78 11.30 -5.84
C GLY A 32 -18.42 11.92 -6.18
N THR A 33 -17.57 12.17 -5.17
CA THR A 33 -16.19 12.63 -5.35
C THR A 33 -15.37 11.62 -6.15
N ASN A 34 -14.55 12.12 -7.08
CA ASN A 34 -13.56 11.29 -7.77
C ASN A 34 -12.49 10.84 -6.77
N LEU A 35 -12.18 9.55 -6.77
CA LEU A 35 -11.20 8.95 -5.88
C LEU A 35 -9.95 8.58 -6.68
N THR A 36 -8.79 8.83 -6.10
CA THR A 36 -7.52 8.41 -6.66
C THR A 36 -7.38 6.89 -6.57
N VAL A 37 -7.13 6.24 -7.70
CA VAL A 37 -6.85 4.81 -7.77
C VAL A 37 -5.37 4.58 -7.51
N HIS A 38 -5.07 3.84 -6.44
CA HIS A 38 -3.72 3.45 -6.07
C HIS A 38 -3.31 2.11 -6.67
N TRP A 39 -4.28 1.25 -6.99
CA TRP A 39 -4.02 -0.06 -7.59
C TRP A 39 -5.27 -0.59 -8.28
N LEU A 40 -5.12 -1.20 -9.45
CA LEU A 40 -6.22 -1.85 -10.15
C LEU A 40 -5.72 -3.12 -10.86
N VAL A 41 -6.24 -4.26 -10.41
CA VAL A 41 -5.95 -5.58 -10.98
C VAL A 41 -7.27 -6.24 -11.33
N VAL A 42 -7.44 -6.64 -12.58
CA VAL A 42 -8.68 -7.23 -13.10
C VAL A 42 -8.48 -8.70 -13.47
N ASN A 43 -9.58 -9.44 -13.67
CA ASN A 43 -9.57 -10.81 -14.19
C ASN A 43 -8.76 -11.80 -13.34
N ILE A 44 -8.69 -11.59 -12.03
CA ILE A 44 -8.08 -12.54 -11.09
C ILE A 44 -8.92 -13.83 -11.09
N PHE A 45 -8.31 -14.95 -11.41
CA PHE A 45 -8.98 -16.24 -11.52
C PHE A 45 -9.03 -16.97 -10.18
N GLY A 46 -10.24 -17.19 -9.65
CA GLY A 46 -10.42 -17.88 -8.37
C GLY A 46 -9.69 -17.15 -7.24
N SER A 47 -8.76 -17.84 -6.56
CA SER A 47 -7.96 -17.27 -5.47
C SER A 47 -6.51 -16.97 -5.85
N ASP A 48 -6.15 -17.13 -7.12
CA ASP A 48 -4.76 -16.95 -7.57
C ASP A 48 -4.54 -15.53 -8.10
N PHE A 49 -4.07 -14.65 -7.22
CA PHE A 49 -3.81 -13.25 -7.56
C PHE A 49 -2.80 -13.07 -8.70
N ALA A 50 -1.86 -14.01 -8.88
CA ALA A 50 -0.83 -13.92 -9.92
C ALA A 50 -1.40 -14.04 -11.34
N THR A 51 -2.65 -14.48 -11.49
CA THR A 51 -3.36 -14.54 -12.77
C THR A 51 -3.98 -13.21 -13.19
N GLY A 52 -4.07 -12.25 -12.27
CA GLY A 52 -4.67 -10.95 -12.52
C GLY A 52 -3.88 -10.12 -13.52
N LEU A 53 -4.61 -9.30 -14.28
CA LEU A 53 -4.04 -8.30 -15.17
C LEU A 53 -3.99 -6.95 -14.45
N GLU A 54 -2.78 -6.48 -14.13
CA GLU A 54 -2.56 -5.17 -13.55
C GLU A 54 -2.78 -4.07 -14.62
N LEU A 55 -3.78 -3.22 -14.40
CA LEU A 55 -4.10 -2.09 -15.28
C LEU A 55 -3.56 -0.76 -14.75
N VAL A 56 -3.56 -0.60 -13.42
CA VAL A 56 -2.93 0.52 -12.73
C VAL A 56 -1.94 -0.08 -11.74
N PRO A 57 -0.63 0.11 -11.92
CA PRO A 57 0.38 -0.39 -10.98
C PRO A 57 0.19 0.17 -9.57
N TYR A 58 0.56 -0.64 -8.56
CA TYR A 58 0.47 -0.18 -7.18
C TYR A 58 1.33 1.07 -6.95
N SER A 59 0.69 2.16 -6.52
CA SER A 59 1.35 3.35 -6.00
C SER A 59 1.03 3.48 -4.52
N ALA A 60 2.04 3.40 -3.67
CA ALA A 60 1.83 3.59 -2.23
C ALA A 60 1.22 4.97 -1.95
N PRO A 61 0.27 5.10 -1.02
CA PRO A 61 -0.15 6.41 -0.52
C PRO A 61 1.03 7.10 0.16
N THR A 62 1.22 8.39 -0.12
CA THR A 62 2.26 9.21 0.48
C THR A 62 1.61 10.41 1.15
N PRO A 63 1.27 10.33 2.44
CA PRO A 63 0.86 11.50 3.21
C PRO A 63 1.93 12.58 3.06
N THR A 64 1.50 13.81 2.80
CA THR A 64 2.45 14.91 2.52
C THR A 64 2.73 15.76 3.75
N ASN A 65 1.92 15.61 4.78
CA ASN A 65 1.96 16.39 6.00
C ASN A 65 1.78 15.46 7.22
N ALA A 66 2.42 15.79 8.34
CA ALA A 66 2.34 14.99 9.57
C ALA A 66 0.92 14.88 10.17
N ASN A 67 0.06 15.86 9.88
CA ASN A 67 -1.34 15.88 10.35
C ASN A 67 -2.32 15.27 9.33
N GLU A 68 -1.82 14.74 8.22
CA GLU A 68 -2.62 14.14 7.16
C GLU A 68 -2.60 12.62 7.31
N SER A 69 -3.79 12.01 7.30
CA SER A 69 -3.95 10.56 7.24
C SER A 69 -4.70 10.19 5.96
N ILE A 70 -4.12 9.30 5.15
CA ILE A 70 -4.77 8.79 3.94
C ILE A 70 -5.56 7.53 4.30
N SER A 71 -6.87 7.53 4.06
CA SER A 71 -7.72 6.35 4.23
C SER A 71 -7.75 5.54 2.92
N LEU A 72 -6.92 4.51 2.83
CA LEU A 72 -6.84 3.64 1.66
C LEU A 72 -7.80 2.46 1.80
N MET A 73 -8.76 2.34 0.88
CA MET A 73 -9.70 1.22 0.83
C MET A 73 -9.37 0.25 -0.29
N PHE A 74 -9.42 -1.03 0.02
CA PHE A 74 -9.33 -2.15 -0.91
C PHE A 74 -10.73 -2.74 -1.11
N LEU A 75 -11.18 -2.79 -2.36
CA LEU A 75 -12.43 -3.43 -2.76
C LEU A 75 -12.12 -4.63 -3.65
N LEU A 76 -12.70 -5.78 -3.32
CA LEU A 76 -12.69 -6.96 -4.15
C LEU A 76 -14.09 -7.16 -4.74
N LEU A 77 -14.18 -7.14 -6.07
CA LEU A 77 -15.42 -7.22 -6.83
C LEU A 77 -15.42 -8.50 -7.66
N ALA A 78 -16.43 -9.33 -7.52
CA ALA A 78 -16.62 -10.53 -8.32
C ALA A 78 -17.36 -10.22 -9.63
N HIS A 79 -17.05 -10.96 -10.68
CA HIS A 79 -17.72 -10.85 -11.97
C HIS A 79 -17.62 -12.15 -12.77
N SER A 80 -18.58 -12.35 -13.68
CA SER A 80 -18.67 -13.55 -14.51
C SER A 80 -18.02 -13.38 -15.89
N THR A 81 -17.91 -12.15 -16.37
CA THR A 81 -17.38 -11.82 -17.70
C THR A 81 -15.99 -11.20 -17.57
N PRO A 82 -14.99 -11.61 -18.37
CA PRO A 82 -13.67 -10.97 -18.36
C PRO A 82 -13.77 -9.48 -18.69
N VAL A 83 -13.13 -8.65 -17.86
CA VAL A 83 -12.98 -7.22 -18.07
C VAL A 83 -12.04 -6.99 -19.24
N ASP A 84 -12.47 -6.17 -20.21
CA ASP A 84 -11.61 -5.71 -21.30
C ASP A 84 -10.71 -4.57 -20.80
N PRO A 85 -9.37 -4.70 -20.82
CA PRO A 85 -8.45 -3.67 -20.33
C PRO A 85 -8.59 -2.33 -21.05
N ARG A 86 -9.16 -2.30 -22.26
CA ARG A 86 -9.39 -1.05 -23.02
C ARG A 86 -10.43 -0.16 -22.37
N THR A 87 -11.31 -0.72 -21.53
CA THR A 87 -12.33 0.04 -20.78
C THR A 87 -11.70 1.05 -19.80
N LEU A 88 -10.47 0.80 -19.32
CA LEU A 88 -9.77 1.77 -18.47
C LEU A 88 -9.59 3.12 -19.16
N LYS A 89 -9.39 3.16 -20.48
CA LYS A 89 -9.25 4.42 -21.22
C LYS A 89 -10.52 5.27 -21.23
N LEU A 90 -11.68 4.66 -21.00
CA LEU A 90 -12.95 5.37 -20.87
C LEU A 90 -13.10 6.05 -19.51
N LEU A 91 -12.47 5.48 -18.49
CA LEU A 91 -12.49 5.99 -17.11
C LEU A 91 -11.34 6.97 -16.86
N CYS A 92 -10.16 6.68 -17.42
CA CYS A 92 -8.92 7.42 -17.22
C CYS A 92 -8.21 7.64 -18.56
N PRO A 93 -8.65 8.65 -19.34
CA PRO A 93 -8.14 8.89 -20.70
C PRO A 93 -6.72 9.47 -20.73
N GLU A 94 -6.33 10.24 -19.72
CA GLU A 94 -5.11 11.06 -19.77
C GLU A 94 -3.85 10.35 -19.27
N GLU A 95 -3.90 9.46 -18.28
CA GLU A 95 -2.81 8.53 -17.91
C GLU A 95 -3.21 7.65 -16.70
N PRO A 96 -2.70 6.40 -16.58
CA PRO A 96 -3.12 5.48 -15.51
C PRO A 96 -2.50 5.79 -14.14
N ILE A 97 -1.38 6.52 -14.07
CA ILE A 97 -0.58 6.70 -12.85
C ILE A 97 -1.27 7.63 -11.82
N MET A 98 -2.20 8.48 -12.28
CA MET A 98 -2.99 9.40 -11.46
C MET A 98 -4.48 9.31 -11.81
N CYS A 99 -4.94 8.09 -12.10
CA CYS A 99 -6.31 7.81 -12.48
C CYS A 99 -7.26 8.16 -11.33
N GLN A 100 -8.12 9.16 -11.54
CA GLN A 100 -9.19 9.52 -10.61
C GLN A 100 -10.52 9.12 -11.22
N LEU A 101 -11.33 8.36 -10.47
CA LEU A 101 -12.63 7.90 -10.96
C LEU A 101 -13.65 7.77 -9.83
N ARG A 102 -14.91 7.67 -10.20
CA ARG A 102 -15.98 7.25 -9.28
C ARG A 102 -16.08 5.74 -9.29
N VAL A 103 -16.13 5.13 -8.12
CA VAL A 103 -16.25 3.66 -7.99
C VAL A 103 -17.52 3.14 -8.70
N SER A 104 -18.60 3.92 -8.73
CA SER A 104 -19.81 3.59 -9.50
C SER A 104 -19.55 3.50 -11.01
N ASP A 105 -18.70 4.38 -11.54
CA ASP A 105 -18.37 4.41 -12.97
C ASP A 105 -17.47 3.23 -13.30
N LEU A 106 -16.51 2.90 -12.41
CA LEU A 106 -15.70 1.68 -12.53
C LEU A 106 -16.58 0.42 -12.59
N ILE A 107 -17.49 0.26 -11.64
CA ILE A 107 -18.38 -0.91 -11.57
C ILE A 107 -19.23 -1.01 -12.83
N SER A 108 -19.88 0.08 -13.25
CA SER A 108 -20.79 0.07 -14.39
C SER A 108 -20.08 -0.09 -15.74
N VAL A 109 -18.94 0.56 -15.95
CA VAL A 109 -18.19 0.52 -17.22
C VAL A 109 -17.45 -0.80 -17.39
N MET A 110 -16.90 -1.37 -16.31
CA MET A 110 -16.18 -2.66 -16.37
C MET A 110 -17.12 -3.87 -16.23
N GLY A 111 -18.41 -3.67 -15.95
CA GLY A 111 -19.36 -4.77 -15.77
C GLY A 111 -19.07 -5.59 -14.52
N LEU A 112 -18.66 -4.93 -13.43
CA LEU A 112 -18.41 -5.57 -12.14
C LEU A 112 -19.75 -5.78 -11.42
N GLU A 113 -19.87 -6.87 -10.68
CA GLU A 113 -21.14 -7.30 -10.10
C GLU A 113 -21.08 -7.16 -8.56
N ASP A 114 -20.72 -8.23 -7.86
CA ASP A 114 -20.86 -8.32 -6.41
C ASP A 114 -19.60 -7.85 -5.66
N VAL A 115 -19.81 -7.20 -4.52
CA VAL A 115 -18.71 -6.93 -3.57
C VAL A 115 -18.40 -8.23 -2.82
N ALA A 116 -17.26 -8.83 -3.14
CA ALA A 116 -16.77 -10.05 -2.50
C ALA A 116 -15.98 -9.76 -1.21
N GLY A 117 -15.40 -8.56 -1.09
CA GLY A 117 -14.63 -8.18 0.09
C GLY A 117 -14.31 -6.70 0.14
N VAL A 118 -14.16 -6.21 1.37
CA VAL A 118 -13.77 -4.82 1.66
C VAL A 118 -12.74 -4.87 2.78
N ASN A 119 -11.66 -4.10 2.63
CA ASN A 119 -10.71 -3.83 3.70
C ASN A 119 -10.26 -2.37 3.59
N TRP A 120 -9.79 -1.77 4.68
CA TRP A 120 -9.24 -0.43 4.66
C TRP A 120 -8.13 -0.29 5.68
N VAL A 121 -7.21 0.63 5.39
CA VAL A 121 -6.10 0.99 6.27
C VAL A 121 -6.00 2.51 6.30
N GLN A 122 -5.61 3.06 7.45
CA GLN A 122 -5.17 4.43 7.55
C GLN A 122 -3.66 4.47 7.42
N VAL A 123 -3.17 5.33 6.54
CA VAL A 123 -1.76 5.55 6.30
C VAL A 123 -1.41 6.93 6.81
N GLU A 124 -0.57 6.94 7.82
CA GLU A 124 0.04 8.13 8.38
C GLU A 124 1.45 8.29 7.83
N GLU A 125 2.00 9.47 8.03
CA GLU A 125 3.35 9.78 7.62
C GLU A 125 4.39 8.99 8.42
N ASP A 126 5.36 8.43 7.71
CA ASP A 126 6.52 7.72 8.29
C ASP A 126 7.84 8.12 7.60
N GLY A 127 8.97 7.65 8.11
CA GLY A 127 10.28 7.97 7.52
C GLY A 127 10.44 7.55 6.05
N TYR A 128 9.70 6.54 5.59
CA TYR A 128 9.70 6.12 4.19
C TYR A 128 8.98 7.14 3.30
N SER A 129 7.79 7.57 3.70
CA SER A 129 7.00 8.59 2.99
C SER A 129 7.76 9.92 2.87
N ILE A 130 8.50 10.33 3.91
CA ILE A 130 9.38 11.51 3.91
C ILE A 130 10.47 11.37 2.85
N LYS A 131 11.18 10.23 2.87
CA LYS A 131 12.24 9.96 1.89
C LYS A 131 11.69 10.00 0.47
N ARG A 132 10.52 9.37 0.24
CA ARG A 132 9.86 9.33 -1.06
C ARG A 132 9.50 10.73 -1.58
N GLN A 133 9.04 11.62 -0.71
CA GLN A 133 8.77 13.02 -1.07
C GLN A 133 10.01 13.72 -1.64
N TYR A 134 11.18 13.49 -1.05
CA TYR A 134 12.45 14.04 -1.53
C TYR A 134 12.96 13.36 -2.81
N THR A 135 12.97 12.02 -2.85
CA THR A 135 13.67 11.27 -3.90
C THR A 135 12.83 11.02 -5.15
N GLU A 136 11.52 10.88 -5.02
CA GLU A 136 10.62 10.48 -6.10
C GLU A 136 9.66 11.59 -6.51
N MET A 137 9.18 12.39 -5.55
CA MET A 137 8.23 13.47 -5.82
C MET A 137 8.92 14.81 -6.11
N GLY A 138 10.25 14.89 -5.95
CA GLY A 138 11.04 16.08 -6.25
C GLY A 138 10.77 17.26 -5.33
N LYS A 139 10.17 17.05 -4.16
CA LYS A 139 9.98 18.10 -3.17
C LYS A 139 11.32 18.54 -2.60
N SER A 140 11.48 19.85 -2.40
CA SER A 140 12.62 20.41 -1.72
C SER A 140 12.62 20.01 -0.24
N GLU A 141 13.80 20.00 0.38
CA GLU A 141 13.95 19.75 1.81
C GLU A 141 13.09 20.73 2.63
N GLN A 142 13.07 22.01 2.24
CA GLN A 142 12.26 23.03 2.90
C GLN A 142 10.75 22.71 2.84
N GLU A 143 10.23 22.25 1.70
CA GLU A 143 8.82 21.85 1.58
C GLU A 143 8.47 20.64 2.43
N VAL A 144 9.40 19.70 2.58
CA VAL A 144 9.20 18.52 3.39
C VAL A 144 9.20 18.91 4.86
N CYS A 145 10.27 19.50 5.40
CA CYS A 145 10.36 19.69 6.85
C CYS A 145 9.75 20.99 7.42
N ASN A 146 9.15 21.85 6.60
CA ASN A 146 8.35 22.96 7.10
C ASN A 146 7.20 22.47 8.00
N GLY A 147 7.24 22.85 9.29
CA GLY A 147 6.15 22.57 10.24
C GLY A 147 6.15 21.17 10.85
N ARG A 148 7.27 20.42 10.76
CA ARG A 148 7.40 19.10 11.38
C ARG A 148 8.09 19.16 12.73
N ASP A 149 7.57 18.40 13.69
CA ASP A 149 8.24 18.19 14.96
C ASP A 149 9.57 17.46 14.75
N GLY A 150 10.63 17.97 15.39
CA GLY A 150 11.99 17.42 15.26
C GLY A 150 12.80 17.93 14.06
N TYR A 151 12.22 18.76 13.20
CA TYR A 151 12.94 19.51 12.18
C TYR A 151 12.87 21.01 12.53
N GLU A 152 13.93 21.55 13.14
CA GLU A 152 14.01 23.00 13.38
C GLU A 152 13.91 23.76 12.05
N GLN A 153 13.18 24.87 12.01
CA GLN A 153 13.22 25.77 10.85
C GLN A 153 14.46 26.68 10.91
N PRO A 154 15.20 26.81 9.80
CA PRO A 154 15.13 26.00 8.59
C PRO A 154 15.75 24.61 8.83
N CYS A 155 15.25 23.59 8.12
CA CYS A 155 15.81 22.24 8.16
C CYS A 155 17.34 22.35 8.14
N PRO A 156 18.08 21.69 9.06
CA PRO A 156 19.52 21.85 9.11
C PRO A 156 20.08 21.47 7.74
N ALA A 157 20.48 22.49 6.97
CA ALA A 157 21.05 22.32 5.64
C ALA A 157 22.09 21.23 5.76
N GLN A 158 21.91 20.11 5.04
CA GLN A 158 22.78 18.94 5.10
C GLN A 158 24.19 19.38 5.47
N GLN A 159 24.57 19.21 6.74
CA GLN A 159 25.94 19.50 7.09
C GLN A 159 26.75 18.54 6.24
N PRO A 160 27.67 19.03 5.38
CA PRO A 160 28.48 18.15 4.57
C PRO A 160 29.12 17.16 5.51
N SER A 161 28.86 15.88 5.26
CA SER A 161 29.28 14.73 6.04
C SER A 161 30.70 14.92 6.59
N SER A 162 30.78 15.45 7.80
CA SER A 162 32.01 15.63 8.57
C SER A 162 31.73 15.32 10.05
N ALA A 163 30.76 14.44 10.29
CA ALA A 163 30.56 13.74 11.55
C ALA A 163 30.55 12.22 11.33
N ILE A 164 31.49 11.71 10.51
CA ILE A 164 32.20 10.50 10.93
C ILE A 164 33.18 11.00 12.00
N GLY A 165 32.76 10.96 13.27
CA GLY A 165 33.66 11.23 14.38
C GLY A 165 33.09 12.04 15.53
N GLN A 166 31.99 11.59 16.15
CA GLN A 166 31.79 11.76 17.60
C GLN A 166 30.62 10.92 18.14
N PHE A 167 30.55 9.64 17.76
CA PHE A 167 30.19 8.67 18.81
C PHE A 167 31.43 8.55 19.68
N GLY A 168 31.42 9.29 20.78
CA GLY A 168 32.40 9.18 21.83
C GLY A 168 32.60 7.72 22.18
N LEU A 169 33.84 7.27 22.02
CA LEU A 169 34.40 6.15 22.76
C LEU A 169 34.12 6.39 24.24
N GLY A 170 33.10 5.72 24.75
CA GLY A 170 32.60 5.98 26.09
C GLY A 170 31.82 4.84 26.72
N TYR A 171 31.86 3.62 26.19
CA TYR A 171 31.54 2.39 26.95
C TYR A 171 32.20 1.16 26.29
N PRO A 172 33.32 0.65 26.83
CA PRO A 172 33.83 -0.68 26.52
C PRO A 172 33.53 -1.65 27.66
N TYR A 173 32.30 -1.73 28.18
CA TYR A 173 31.90 -2.80 29.10
C TYR A 173 30.38 -2.97 28.99
N PHE A 174 29.92 -4.21 28.76
CA PHE A 174 28.52 -4.70 28.66
C PHE A 174 28.10 -5.37 27.34
N ILE A 175 29.02 -6.00 26.61
CA ILE A 175 28.69 -7.18 25.79
C ILE A 175 29.62 -8.32 26.19
N ALA A 176 29.43 -8.81 27.41
CA ALA A 176 30.02 -10.06 27.87
C ALA A 176 29.18 -10.65 29.00
N GLN A 177 27.84 -10.69 28.87
CA GLN A 177 26.98 -11.43 29.81
C GLN A 177 25.53 -11.61 29.30
N CYS A 178 25.35 -12.12 28.07
CA CYS A 178 24.09 -12.77 27.68
C CYS A 178 24.28 -14.12 26.98
N THR A 179 25.52 -14.59 26.81
CA THR A 179 25.85 -15.92 26.26
C THR A 179 26.16 -16.98 27.33
N ALA A 180 25.88 -16.70 28.61
CA ALA A 180 26.16 -17.64 29.71
C ALA A 180 24.91 -18.17 30.44
N VAL A 181 23.69 -17.69 30.15
CA VAL A 181 22.47 -18.17 30.83
C VAL A 181 21.74 -19.28 30.07
N VAL A 182 21.98 -19.43 28.76
CA VAL A 182 21.35 -20.51 27.96
C VAL A 182 22.08 -21.86 28.11
N LEU A 183 23.34 -21.89 28.55
CA LEU A 183 24.09 -23.13 28.77
C LEU A 183 23.95 -23.71 30.18
N ALA A 184 23.43 -22.95 31.16
CA ALA A 184 23.22 -23.45 32.53
C ALA A 184 21.89 -24.20 32.71
N LEU A 185 20.90 -24.01 31.82
CA LEU A 185 19.62 -24.74 31.87
C LEU A 185 19.63 -26.06 31.10
N TYR A 186 20.68 -26.36 30.33
CA TYR A 186 20.82 -27.63 29.60
C TYR A 186 21.65 -28.70 30.35
N TYR A 187 22.32 -28.37 31.46
CA TYR A 187 23.22 -29.32 32.16
C TYR A 187 22.81 -29.73 33.58
N PHE A 188 21.71 -29.18 34.14
CA PHE A 188 21.25 -29.54 35.51
C PHE A 188 19.76 -29.91 35.59
N GLY A 189 19.27 -30.68 34.60
CA GLY A 189 17.92 -31.22 34.57
C GLY A 189 17.89 -32.74 34.38
N ALA A 190 18.73 -33.47 35.10
CA ALA A 190 18.62 -34.91 35.25
C ALA A 190 18.61 -35.25 36.76
N GLU A 191 17.65 -36.10 37.14
CA GLU A 191 17.38 -36.65 38.47
C GLU A 191 16.53 -35.79 39.43
N LEU A 192 15.20 -35.96 39.32
CA LEU A 192 14.35 -36.56 40.37
C LEU A 192 13.00 -37.01 39.77
#